data_AF-A0A7C5RF58-F1
#
_entry.id   AF-A0A7C5RF58-F1
#
_cell.length_a   1.000
_cell.length_b   1.000
_cell.length_c   1.000
_cell.angle_alpha   90.00
_cell.angle_beta   90.00
_cell.angle_gamma   90.00
#
_symmetry.space_group_name_H-M   'P 1'
#
loop_
_entity.id
_entity.type
_entity.pdbx_description
1 polymer ?
#
loop_
_entity_poly.entity_id
_entity_poly.type
_entity_poly.pdbx_seq_one_letter_code
_entity_poly.pdbx_strand_id
1 'polypeptide(L)'
;MKRNLPAWIVDMGSPASQHLDFSREKLWARMDSLMGRKAVELPVYLVNPRQMDLLYPPERLKFLDPEMVRNWVRWQGERRREVGEEEDPLRGLEEVGGERYGKYREVVAVGLYLKGPTSQWEWQRILSLADPSRPPDGAAQHPPAGPAILLCPERILDWASRAGVNPHLVLDKVYYHELGHALMDTGPTPYGELWGRIVEESLANWVAFQRFKGREARWVQKLIAEQPAEYQGYAHLGEALIAHPQLERIFREFLRHLRHIWPFWREWVEWWEWAQRRGLPIPILPIPLGAAWDLSEGNVSSRWVYRAWTEAKRNGVDGEFWRSYAHHLLLEAFA
;
A
#
# COMPACT_ATOMS: atom_id res chain seq x y z
N MET A 1 21.66 19.98 -21.65
CA MET A 1 22.05 18.57 -21.46
C MET A 1 20.94 17.88 -20.69
N LYS A 2 20.26 16.87 -21.27
CA LYS A 2 19.33 16.02 -20.51
C LYS A 2 20.15 15.29 -19.46
N ARG A 3 19.96 15.60 -18.17
CA ARG A 3 20.50 14.75 -17.09
C ARG A 3 19.95 13.34 -17.35
N ASN A 4 20.84 12.34 -17.45
CA ASN A 4 20.41 10.95 -17.53
C ASN A 4 19.51 10.69 -16.33
N LEU A 5 18.22 10.46 -16.59
CA LEU A 5 17.27 10.10 -15.56
C LEU A 5 17.75 8.81 -14.91
N PRO A 6 17.70 8.69 -13.58
CA PRO A 6 18.10 7.44 -12.93
C PRO A 6 17.09 6.31 -13.19
N ALA A 7 15.89 6.59 -13.70
CA ALA A 7 14.92 5.58 -14.10
C ALA A 7 14.65 5.54 -15.61
N TRP A 8 14.32 4.34 -16.08
CA TRP A 8 13.94 4.07 -17.46
C TRP A 8 12.47 4.42 -17.67
N ILE A 9 12.20 5.68 -18.02
CA ILE A 9 10.86 6.16 -18.37
C ILE A 9 10.62 5.97 -19.88
N VAL A 10 9.54 5.29 -20.25
CA VAL A 10 9.20 4.94 -21.64
C VAL A 10 7.77 5.37 -21.94
N ASP A 11 7.58 6.21 -22.96
CA ASP A 11 6.25 6.61 -23.43
C ASP A 11 5.64 5.52 -24.33
N MET A 12 4.48 4.97 -23.95
CA MET A 12 3.75 3.97 -24.74
C MET A 12 2.71 4.59 -25.70
N GLY A 13 2.82 5.89 -25.96
CA GLY A 13 1.88 6.63 -26.81
C GLY A 13 0.78 7.34 -26.02
N SER A 14 1.14 7.93 -24.88
CA SER A 14 0.29 8.80 -24.08
C SER A 14 0.53 10.27 -24.48
N PRO A 15 -0.47 10.98 -25.04
CA PRO A 15 -0.32 12.41 -25.36
C PRO A 15 -0.02 13.28 -24.14
N ALA A 16 -0.52 12.88 -22.97
CA ALA A 16 -0.34 13.64 -21.74
C ALA A 16 1.05 13.48 -21.10
N SER A 17 1.87 12.52 -21.57
CA SER A 17 3.20 12.23 -21.03
C SER A 17 4.11 13.45 -20.94
N GLN A 18 4.05 14.33 -21.95
CA GLN A 18 4.88 15.53 -22.08
C GLN A 18 4.63 16.58 -20.98
N HIS A 19 3.51 16.49 -20.27
CA HIS A 19 3.14 17.41 -19.19
C HIS A 19 3.66 16.96 -17.83
N LEU A 20 4.28 15.78 -17.74
CA LEU A 20 4.83 15.21 -16.52
C LEU A 20 6.35 15.19 -16.56
N ASP A 21 6.97 15.74 -15.51
CA ASP A 21 8.42 15.86 -15.40
C ASP A 21 8.95 14.93 -14.30
N PHE A 22 9.62 13.87 -14.74
CA PHE A 22 10.33 12.90 -13.89
C PHE A 22 11.79 13.32 -13.61
N SER A 23 12.30 14.37 -14.26
CA SER A 23 13.66 14.87 -14.08
C SER A 23 13.85 15.79 -12.86
N ARG A 24 12.73 16.20 -12.24
CA ARG A 24 12.74 17.05 -11.05
C ARG A 24 13.52 16.39 -9.93
N GLU A 25 14.56 17.07 -9.46
CA GLU A 25 15.35 16.65 -8.29
C GLU A 25 14.48 16.36 -7.07
N LYS A 26 13.40 17.13 -6.90
CA LYS A 26 12.45 16.98 -5.79
C LYS A 26 11.80 15.59 -5.73
N LEU A 27 11.53 14.94 -6.87
CA LEU A 27 10.98 13.58 -6.91
C LEU A 27 11.97 12.59 -6.30
N TRP A 28 13.24 12.70 -6.67
CA TRP A 28 14.28 11.75 -6.27
C TRP A 28 14.77 11.99 -4.83
N ALA A 29 14.89 13.25 -4.43
CA ALA A 29 15.42 13.64 -3.12
C ALA A 29 14.56 13.19 -1.92
N ARG A 30 13.29 12.79 -2.15
CA ARG A 30 12.41 12.27 -1.10
C ARG A 30 12.56 10.76 -0.89
N MET A 31 13.14 10.04 -1.85
CA MET A 31 13.33 8.60 -1.74
C MET A 31 14.46 8.30 -0.75
N ASP A 32 14.25 7.31 0.12
CA ASP A 32 15.36 6.73 0.86
C ASP A 32 16.18 5.80 -0.06
N SER A 33 17.32 5.31 0.44
CA SER A 33 18.23 4.47 -0.34
C SER A 33 17.60 3.16 -0.84
N LEU A 34 16.60 2.63 -0.13
CA LEU A 34 15.90 1.41 -0.54
C LEU A 34 14.94 1.70 -1.69
N MET A 35 14.07 2.71 -1.53
CA MET A 35 13.13 3.13 -2.56
C MET A 35 13.85 3.63 -3.81
N GLY A 36 14.93 4.41 -3.63
CA GLY A 36 15.73 4.93 -4.75
C GLY A 36 16.37 3.83 -5.58
N ARG A 37 16.92 2.78 -4.93
CA ARG A 37 17.42 1.59 -5.66
C ARG A 37 16.31 0.90 -6.44
N LYS A 38 15.16 0.67 -5.81
CA LYS A 38 14.01 0.05 -6.47
C LYS A 38 13.52 0.86 -7.67
N ALA A 39 13.51 2.19 -7.56
CA ALA A 39 13.09 3.09 -8.62
C ALA A 39 14.02 3.06 -9.86
N VAL A 40 15.31 2.81 -9.66
CA VAL A 40 16.29 2.66 -10.75
C VAL A 40 16.19 1.30 -11.44
N GLU A 41 15.82 0.26 -10.68
CA GLU A 41 15.68 -1.11 -11.19
C GLU A 41 14.45 -1.32 -12.07
N LEU A 42 13.39 -0.55 -11.84
CA LEU A 42 12.09 -0.76 -12.48
C LEU A 42 11.88 0.18 -13.68
N PRO A 43 11.57 -0.35 -14.87
CA PRO A 43 11.09 0.48 -15.96
C PRO A 43 9.72 1.07 -15.62
N VAL A 44 9.51 2.32 -16.03
CA VAL A 44 8.24 3.04 -15.89
C VAL A 44 7.67 3.28 -17.28
N TYR A 45 6.49 2.75 -17.54
CA TYR A 45 5.77 2.94 -18.79
C TYR A 45 4.65 3.95 -18.63
N LEU A 46 4.60 4.94 -19.52
CA LEU A 46 3.53 5.94 -19.55
C LEU A 46 2.47 5.48 -20.54
N VAL A 47 1.30 5.10 -20.03
CA VAL A 47 0.20 4.52 -20.80
C VAL A 47 -1.00 5.45 -20.84
N ASN A 48 -1.76 5.43 -21.93
CA ASN A 48 -3.02 6.17 -22.01
C ASN A 48 -4.16 5.43 -21.28
N PRO A 49 -5.34 6.05 -21.08
CA PRO A 49 -6.44 5.42 -20.34
C PRO A 49 -6.91 4.09 -20.93
N ARG A 50 -6.96 3.97 -22.28
CA ARG A 50 -7.40 2.73 -22.95
C ARG A 50 -6.44 1.56 -22.68
N GLN A 51 -5.14 1.86 -22.70
CA GLN A 51 -4.10 0.89 -22.36
C GLN A 51 -4.21 0.48 -20.90
N MET A 52 -4.30 1.46 -19.99
CA MET A 52 -4.43 1.20 -18.55
C MET A 52 -5.68 0.36 -18.25
N ASP A 53 -6.79 0.64 -18.92
CA ASP A 53 -8.05 -0.08 -18.75
C ASP A 53 -8.01 -1.54 -19.23
N LEU A 54 -7.18 -1.84 -20.23
CA LEU A 54 -6.92 -3.22 -20.65
C LEU A 54 -6.00 -3.94 -19.66
N LEU A 55 -5.02 -3.21 -19.10
CA LEU A 55 -4.01 -3.72 -18.18
C LEU A 55 -4.55 -3.97 -16.78
N TYR A 56 -5.51 -3.17 -16.32
CA TYR A 56 -5.98 -3.22 -14.94
C TYR A 56 -6.81 -4.49 -14.69
N PRO A 57 -6.43 -5.36 -13.74
CA PRO A 57 -7.12 -6.63 -13.58
C PRO A 57 -8.56 -6.44 -13.05
N PRO A 58 -9.58 -7.09 -13.65
CA PRO A 58 -10.99 -6.93 -13.26
C PRO A 58 -11.28 -7.22 -11.78
N GLU A 59 -10.56 -8.15 -11.17
CA GLU A 59 -10.70 -8.50 -9.76
C GLU A 59 -10.30 -7.36 -8.80
N ARG A 60 -9.44 -6.44 -9.27
CA ARG A 60 -9.05 -5.24 -8.53
C ARG A 60 -10.08 -4.12 -8.65
N LEU A 61 -11.10 -4.29 -9.49
CA LEU A 61 -12.17 -3.32 -9.76
C LEU A 61 -13.38 -3.51 -8.83
N LYS A 62 -13.09 -3.86 -7.59
CA LYS A 62 -14.05 -4.01 -6.50
C LYS A 62 -13.54 -3.20 -5.33
N PHE A 63 -14.42 -2.37 -4.78
CA PHE A 63 -14.05 -1.34 -3.82
C PHE A 63 -15.02 -1.27 -2.66
N LEU A 64 -14.53 -0.89 -1.49
CA LEU A 64 -15.35 -0.49 -0.37
C LEU A 64 -15.69 1.01 -0.49
N ASP A 65 -16.98 1.32 -0.53
CA ASP A 65 -17.41 2.71 -0.48
C ASP A 65 -17.20 3.27 0.95
N PRO A 66 -16.48 4.40 1.12
CA PRO A 66 -16.22 5.00 2.42
C PRO A 66 -17.46 5.27 3.28
N GLU A 67 -18.61 5.61 2.69
CA GLU A 67 -19.85 5.81 3.47
C GLU A 67 -20.42 4.49 3.98
N MET A 68 -20.32 3.41 3.19
CA MET A 68 -20.73 2.08 3.63
C MET A 68 -19.86 1.59 4.77
N VAL A 69 -18.54 1.83 4.70
CA VAL A 69 -17.61 1.52 5.78
C VAL A 69 -17.93 2.34 7.03
N ARG A 70 -18.19 3.65 6.92
CA ARG A 70 -18.62 4.49 8.07
C ARG A 70 -19.85 3.94 8.77
N ASN A 71 -20.87 3.55 8.00
CA ASN A 71 -22.09 2.97 8.56
C ASN A 71 -21.81 1.62 9.24
N TRP A 72 -20.97 0.80 8.62
CA TRP A 72 -20.52 -0.46 9.18
C TRP A 72 -19.74 -0.28 10.49
N VAL A 73 -18.82 0.70 10.59
CA VAL A 73 -18.08 1.02 11.83
C VAL A 73 -19.03 1.43 12.95
N ARG A 74 -20.04 2.27 12.67
CA ARG A 74 -21.06 2.66 13.66
C ARG A 74 -21.82 1.45 14.19
N TRP A 75 -22.27 0.57 13.30
CA TRP A 75 -22.96 -0.65 13.66
C TRP A 75 -22.08 -1.63 14.47
N GLN A 76 -20.79 -1.75 14.14
CA GLN A 76 -19.83 -2.52 14.95
C GLN A 76 -19.69 -1.97 16.37
N GLY A 77 -19.69 -0.64 16.52
CA GLY A 77 -19.67 0.03 17.82
C GLY A 77 -20.91 -0.26 18.67
N GLU A 78 -22.08 -0.39 18.04
CA GLU A 78 -23.33 -0.79 18.70
C GLU A 78 -23.32 -2.28 19.08
N ARG A 79 -22.91 -3.17 18.17
CA ARG A 79 -22.85 -4.63 18.41
C ARG A 79 -21.88 -5.06 19.49
N ARG A 80 -20.72 -4.39 19.62
CA ARG A 80 -19.74 -4.68 20.70
C ARG A 80 -20.33 -4.51 22.11
N ARG A 81 -21.49 -3.84 22.25
CA ARG A 81 -22.20 -3.68 23.52
C ARG A 81 -23.18 -4.82 23.82
N GLU A 82 -23.50 -5.69 22.85
CA GLU A 82 -24.65 -6.59 22.94
C GLU A 82 -24.34 -8.09 22.81
N VAL A 83 -23.27 -8.53 22.13
CA VAL A 83 -23.01 -9.98 21.94
C VAL A 83 -21.51 -10.32 21.95
N GLY A 84 -21.15 -11.37 22.68
CA GLY A 84 -19.84 -12.02 22.59
C GLY A 84 -19.95 -13.34 21.81
N GLU A 85 -19.65 -13.32 20.51
CA GLU A 85 -19.28 -14.52 19.75
C GLU A 85 -18.59 -14.15 18.41
N GLU A 86 -17.62 -14.99 18.03
CA GLU A 86 -16.73 -14.88 16.87
C GLU A 86 -17.47 -15.10 15.54
N GLU A 87 -17.76 -14.01 14.82
CA GLU A 87 -18.09 -14.05 13.38
C GLU A 87 -16.94 -13.46 12.56
N ASP A 88 -16.96 -13.70 11.24
CA ASP A 88 -16.03 -13.06 10.29
C ASP A 88 -15.89 -11.56 10.60
N PRO A 89 -14.68 -11.07 10.95
CA PRO A 89 -14.46 -9.68 11.31
C PRO A 89 -14.95 -8.70 10.24
N LEU A 90 -14.89 -9.06 8.95
CA LEU A 90 -15.29 -8.16 7.85
C LEU A 90 -16.74 -8.37 7.40
N ARG A 91 -17.54 -9.14 8.15
CA ARG A 91 -18.94 -9.41 7.80
C ARG A 91 -19.74 -8.12 7.64
N GLY A 92 -20.56 -8.08 6.59
CA GLY A 92 -21.46 -6.96 6.29
C GLY A 92 -20.81 -5.84 5.49
N LEU A 93 -19.52 -5.95 5.16
CA LEU A 93 -18.91 -5.12 4.13
C LEU A 93 -19.21 -5.70 2.75
N GLU A 94 -19.84 -4.90 1.89
CA GLU A 94 -20.12 -5.26 0.51
C GLU A 94 -19.23 -4.44 -0.42
N GLU A 95 -18.52 -5.13 -1.32
CA GLU A 95 -17.76 -4.47 -2.37
C GLU A 95 -18.72 -3.96 -3.46
N VAL A 96 -18.55 -2.70 -3.86
CA VAL A 96 -19.32 -2.11 -4.95
C VAL A 96 -18.59 -2.27 -6.29
N GLY A 97 -19.33 -2.67 -7.33
CA GLY A 97 -18.90 -2.73 -8.73
C GLY A 97 -19.85 -1.98 -9.68
N GLY A 98 -19.59 -1.99 -10.99
CA GLY A 98 -20.50 -1.43 -12.02
C GLY A 98 -20.41 0.09 -12.25
N GLU A 99 -21.54 0.79 -12.41
CA GLU A 99 -21.53 2.25 -12.68
C GLU A 99 -21.07 3.08 -11.47
N ARG A 100 -21.40 2.63 -10.24
CA ARG A 100 -20.88 3.22 -8.99
C ARG A 100 -19.35 3.12 -8.86
N TYR A 101 -18.73 2.23 -9.65
CA TYR A 101 -17.28 2.03 -9.74
C TYR A 101 -16.59 3.08 -10.62
N GLY A 102 -17.30 3.75 -11.53
CA GLY A 102 -16.70 4.70 -12.48
C GLY A 102 -15.89 5.82 -11.81
N LYS A 103 -16.35 6.33 -10.65
CA LYS A 103 -15.63 7.37 -9.89
C LYS A 103 -14.27 6.89 -9.34
N TYR A 104 -14.17 5.63 -8.92
CA TYR A 104 -12.96 5.10 -8.31
C TYR A 104 -11.98 4.56 -9.34
N ARG A 105 -12.47 4.03 -10.47
CA ARG A 105 -11.61 3.63 -11.60
C ARG A 105 -10.62 4.71 -11.98
N GLU A 106 -11.10 5.93 -12.18
CA GLU A 106 -10.28 7.04 -12.65
C GLU A 106 -9.25 7.51 -11.61
N VAL A 107 -9.42 7.13 -10.34
CA VAL A 107 -8.55 7.50 -9.20
C VAL A 107 -7.59 6.36 -8.84
N VAL A 108 -8.02 5.12 -8.97
CA VAL A 108 -7.26 3.92 -8.59
C VAL A 108 -6.43 3.40 -9.76
N ALA A 109 -6.98 3.37 -10.96
CA ALA A 109 -6.26 2.96 -12.17
C ALA A 109 -5.44 4.13 -12.77
N VAL A 110 -4.75 4.88 -11.91
CA VAL A 110 -3.81 5.95 -12.25
C VAL A 110 -2.38 5.40 -12.31
N GLY A 111 -2.11 4.35 -11.53
CA GLY A 111 -0.87 3.59 -11.51
C GLY A 111 -1.15 2.09 -11.43
N LEU A 112 -0.17 1.29 -11.85
CA LEU A 112 -0.19 -0.16 -11.73
C LEU A 112 1.23 -0.70 -11.61
N TYR A 113 1.52 -1.37 -10.51
CA TYR A 113 2.67 -2.26 -10.38
C TYR A 113 2.37 -3.63 -11.03
N LEU A 114 3.13 -3.95 -12.07
CA LEU A 114 3.09 -5.23 -12.76
C LEU A 114 4.22 -6.12 -12.22
N LYS A 115 3.86 -7.25 -11.61
CA LYS A 115 4.81 -8.17 -10.97
C LYS A 115 5.61 -9.03 -11.96
N GLY A 116 4.99 -9.46 -13.06
CA GLY A 116 5.51 -10.51 -13.92
C GLY A 116 5.71 -10.07 -15.36
N PRO A 117 6.46 -10.85 -16.15
CA PRO A 117 6.61 -10.57 -17.56
C PRO A 117 5.24 -10.65 -18.25
N THR A 118 4.99 -9.70 -19.16
CA THR A 118 3.85 -9.75 -20.08
C THR A 118 4.26 -10.48 -21.34
N SER A 119 3.38 -11.31 -21.90
CA SER A 119 3.68 -11.96 -23.18
C SER A 119 3.82 -10.92 -24.30
N GLN A 120 4.63 -11.23 -25.32
CA GLN A 120 4.78 -10.33 -26.48
C GLN A 120 3.43 -10.02 -27.14
N TRP A 121 2.51 -10.98 -27.20
CA TRP A 121 1.21 -10.79 -27.85
C TRP A 121 0.30 -9.84 -27.07
N GLU A 122 0.26 -9.96 -25.73
CA GLU A 122 -0.48 -9.03 -24.86
C GLU A 122 0.10 -7.64 -24.97
N TRP A 123 1.43 -7.54 -24.96
CA TRP A 123 2.14 -6.27 -25.05
C TRP A 123 1.86 -5.54 -26.36
N GLN A 124 1.87 -6.26 -27.49
CA GLN A 124 1.51 -5.69 -28.79
C GLN A 124 0.03 -5.28 -28.86
N ARG A 125 -0.87 -6.03 -28.20
CA ARG A 125 -2.27 -5.63 -28.04
C ARG A 125 -2.42 -4.35 -27.20
N ILE A 126 -1.57 -4.13 -26.21
CA ILE A 126 -1.56 -2.88 -25.44
C ILE A 126 -1.01 -1.73 -26.31
N LEU A 127 0.09 -1.95 -27.03
CA LEU A 127 0.68 -0.94 -27.93
C LEU A 127 -0.28 -0.51 -29.04
N SER A 128 -1.13 -1.41 -29.55
CA SER A 128 -2.10 -1.07 -30.59
C SER A 128 -3.20 -0.10 -30.13
N LEU A 129 -3.33 0.11 -28.81
CA LEU A 129 -4.23 1.10 -28.21
C LEU A 129 -3.58 2.47 -27.98
N ALA A 130 -2.32 2.66 -28.41
CA ALA A 130 -1.63 3.95 -28.38
C ALA A 130 -2.43 5.05 -29.10
N ASP A 131 -2.21 6.30 -28.71
CA ASP A 131 -2.86 7.40 -29.40
C ASP A 131 -2.29 7.56 -30.83
N PRO A 132 -3.12 7.65 -31.88
CA PRO A 132 -2.63 7.80 -33.25
C PRO A 132 -1.75 9.05 -33.46
N SER A 133 -1.95 10.09 -32.65
CA SER A 133 -1.15 11.33 -32.71
C SER A 133 0.20 11.21 -31.98
N ARG A 134 0.41 10.14 -31.22
CA ARG A 134 1.59 9.93 -30.38
C ARG A 134 2.11 8.49 -30.51
N PRO A 135 3.05 8.21 -31.42
CA PRO A 135 3.61 6.87 -31.54
C PRO A 135 4.36 6.48 -30.25
N PRO A 136 4.31 5.19 -29.84
CA PRO A 136 5.12 4.69 -28.73
C PRO A 136 6.63 4.87 -28.98
N ASP A 137 7.39 5.07 -27.91
CA ASP A 137 8.84 5.08 -27.95
C ASP A 137 9.38 3.74 -28.47
N GLY A 138 10.55 3.75 -29.13
CA GLY A 138 11.18 2.52 -29.62
C GLY A 138 11.46 1.49 -28.51
N ALA A 139 11.77 1.96 -27.30
CA ALA A 139 11.95 1.10 -26.13
C ALA A 139 10.64 0.41 -25.67
N ALA A 140 9.48 0.90 -26.09
CA ALA A 140 8.18 0.31 -25.77
C ALA A 140 7.86 -0.93 -26.61
N GLN A 141 8.62 -1.24 -27.67
CA GLN A 141 8.30 -2.33 -28.61
C GLN A 141 8.40 -3.74 -28.00
N HIS A 142 9.08 -3.85 -26.86
CA HIS A 142 9.27 -5.12 -26.15
C HIS A 142 8.66 -5.03 -24.75
N PRO A 143 7.99 -6.10 -24.27
CA PRO A 143 7.49 -6.16 -22.91
C PRO A 143 8.65 -6.07 -21.91
N PRO A 144 8.39 -5.61 -20.69
CA PRO A 144 9.38 -5.65 -19.63
C PRO A 144 9.79 -7.11 -19.36
N ALA A 145 11.10 -7.34 -19.23
CA ALA A 145 11.65 -8.67 -18.92
C ALA A 145 11.34 -9.12 -17.47
N GLY A 146 10.83 -8.23 -16.64
CA GLY A 146 10.51 -8.45 -15.24
C GLY A 146 9.45 -7.46 -14.77
N PRO A 147 9.41 -7.15 -13.46
CA PRO A 147 8.44 -6.22 -12.93
C PRO A 147 8.56 -4.82 -13.53
N ALA A 148 7.45 -4.10 -13.61
CA ALA A 148 7.38 -2.76 -14.17
C ALA A 148 6.32 -1.91 -13.45
N ILE A 149 6.45 -0.59 -13.57
CA ILE A 149 5.43 0.36 -13.13
C ILE A 149 4.79 0.97 -14.36
N LEU A 150 3.46 0.99 -14.40
CA LEU A 150 2.70 1.66 -15.45
C LEU A 150 1.98 2.85 -14.81
N LEU A 151 2.08 4.02 -15.42
CA LEU A 151 1.43 5.24 -14.96
C LEU A 151 0.56 5.78 -16.08
N CYS A 152 -0.60 6.34 -15.74
CA CYS A 152 -1.50 6.96 -16.70
C CYS A 152 -1.45 8.49 -16.59
N PRO A 153 -0.66 9.20 -17.44
CA PRO A 153 -0.51 10.64 -17.34
C PRO A 153 -1.83 11.42 -17.43
N GLU A 154 -2.75 10.99 -18.29
CA GLU A 154 -4.06 11.60 -18.46
C GLU A 154 -4.85 11.59 -17.15
N ARG A 155 -4.88 10.43 -16.46
CA ARG A 155 -5.57 10.30 -15.17
C ARG A 155 -4.87 11.04 -14.04
N ILE A 156 -3.53 11.12 -14.06
CA ILE A 156 -2.77 11.96 -13.13
C ILE A 156 -3.18 13.43 -13.29
N LEU A 157 -3.22 13.93 -14.52
CA LEU A 157 -3.60 15.32 -14.81
C LEU A 157 -5.06 15.60 -14.46
N ASP A 158 -5.97 14.70 -14.82
CA ASP A 158 -7.40 14.80 -14.49
C ASP A 158 -7.62 14.83 -12.98
N TRP A 159 -7.01 13.89 -12.25
CA TRP A 159 -7.12 13.85 -10.79
C TRP A 159 -6.55 15.12 -10.14
N ALA A 160 -5.40 15.59 -10.61
CA ALA A 160 -4.82 16.85 -10.15
C ALA A 160 -5.76 18.04 -10.36
N SER A 161 -6.38 18.12 -11.54
CA SER A 161 -7.35 19.15 -11.91
C SER A 161 -8.57 19.13 -10.98
N ARG A 162 -9.22 17.97 -10.81
CA ARG A 162 -10.39 17.80 -9.93
C ARG A 162 -10.07 18.11 -8.47
N ALA A 163 -8.91 17.69 -7.98
CA ALA A 163 -8.51 17.91 -6.60
C ALA A 163 -7.97 19.33 -6.36
N GLY A 164 -7.68 20.12 -7.41
CA GLY A 164 -7.01 21.41 -7.30
C GLY A 164 -5.58 21.32 -6.77
N VAL A 165 -4.88 20.22 -7.11
CA VAL A 165 -3.53 19.90 -6.64
C VAL A 165 -2.54 20.02 -7.79
N ASN A 166 -1.27 20.34 -7.49
CA ASN A 166 -0.23 20.34 -8.51
C ASN A 166 -0.08 18.93 -9.13
N PRO A 167 -0.11 18.76 -10.47
CA PRO A 167 -0.05 17.46 -11.12
C PRO A 167 1.25 16.69 -10.84
N HIS A 168 2.36 17.37 -10.63
CA HIS A 168 3.59 16.73 -10.21
C HIS A 168 3.54 16.16 -8.80
N LEU A 169 2.71 16.73 -7.91
CA LEU A 169 2.50 16.16 -6.57
C LEU A 169 1.66 14.88 -6.65
N VAL A 170 0.64 14.85 -7.52
CA VAL A 170 -0.14 13.63 -7.80
C VAL A 170 0.75 12.56 -8.42
N LEU A 171 1.57 12.92 -9.41
CA LEU A 171 2.57 12.03 -9.99
C LEU A 171 3.49 11.43 -8.91
N ASP A 172 4.08 12.27 -8.07
CA ASP A 172 4.99 11.82 -7.01
C ASP A 172 4.28 10.83 -6.08
N LYS A 173 3.03 11.12 -5.68
CA LYS A 173 2.21 10.26 -4.81
C LYS A 173 1.97 8.89 -5.45
N VAL A 174 1.48 8.88 -6.69
CA VAL A 174 1.16 7.65 -7.42
C VAL A 174 2.43 6.83 -7.63
N TYR A 175 3.52 7.47 -8.05
CA TYR A 175 4.76 6.75 -8.29
C TYR A 175 5.34 6.13 -7.01
N TYR A 176 5.34 6.85 -5.89
CA TYR A 176 5.79 6.27 -4.61
C TYR A 176 4.86 5.16 -4.11
N HIS A 177 3.56 5.21 -4.41
CA HIS A 177 2.60 4.17 -4.07
C HIS A 177 2.89 2.88 -4.84
N GLU A 178 3.12 2.96 -6.16
CA GLU A 178 3.51 1.79 -6.96
C GLU A 178 4.88 1.23 -6.55
N LEU A 179 5.83 2.11 -6.18
CA LEU A 179 7.08 1.67 -5.57
C LEU A 179 6.86 0.96 -4.23
N GLY A 180 5.84 1.37 -3.46
CA GLY A 180 5.40 0.69 -2.25
C GLY A 180 5.02 -0.77 -2.52
N HIS A 181 4.20 -1.03 -3.55
CA HIS A 181 3.89 -2.39 -3.97
C HIS A 181 5.15 -3.17 -4.38
N ALA A 182 6.03 -2.56 -5.18
CA ALA A 182 7.26 -3.21 -5.61
C ALA A 182 8.21 -3.55 -4.45
N LEU A 183 8.26 -2.72 -3.41
CA LEU A 183 9.02 -2.98 -2.19
C LEU A 183 8.42 -4.11 -1.35
N MET A 184 7.10 -4.29 -1.42
CA MET A 184 6.36 -5.36 -0.73
C MET A 184 6.18 -6.63 -1.57
N ASP A 185 6.76 -6.69 -2.77
CA ASP A 185 6.64 -7.84 -3.66
C ASP A 185 7.65 -8.94 -3.29
N THR A 186 7.34 -9.65 -2.21
CA THR A 186 8.24 -10.66 -1.62
C THR A 186 7.69 -12.09 -1.69
N GLY A 187 6.48 -12.30 -2.22
CA GLY A 187 5.83 -13.61 -2.33
C GLY A 187 4.43 -13.51 -2.92
N PRO A 188 3.59 -14.56 -2.81
CA PRO A 188 2.20 -14.52 -3.27
C PRO A 188 1.44 -13.33 -2.70
N THR A 189 0.54 -12.74 -3.49
CA THR A 189 -0.30 -11.63 -3.01
C THR A 189 -1.69 -12.16 -2.68
N PRO A 190 -2.20 -11.92 -1.45
CA PRO A 190 -3.59 -12.21 -1.11
C PRO A 190 -4.55 -11.12 -1.62
N TYR A 191 -4.17 -10.33 -2.64
CA TYR A 191 -4.97 -9.21 -3.15
C TYR A 191 -6.39 -9.59 -3.58
N GLY A 192 -6.59 -10.85 -4.00
CA GLY A 192 -7.93 -11.36 -4.33
C GLY A 192 -8.89 -11.41 -3.12
N GLU A 193 -8.33 -11.37 -1.92
CA GLU A 193 -9.07 -11.30 -0.67
C GLU A 193 -9.23 -9.85 -0.22
N LEU A 194 -10.43 -9.48 0.26
CA LEU A 194 -10.73 -8.12 0.72
C LEU A 194 -9.76 -7.63 1.81
N TRP A 195 -9.48 -8.47 2.82
CA TRP A 195 -8.52 -8.12 3.88
C TRP A 195 -7.11 -7.88 3.33
N GLY A 196 -6.70 -8.66 2.33
CA GLY A 196 -5.38 -8.55 1.71
C GLY A 196 -5.21 -7.20 1.00
N ARG A 197 -6.24 -6.79 0.26
CA ARG A 197 -6.31 -5.48 -0.40
C ARG A 197 -6.33 -4.32 0.61
N ILE A 198 -7.15 -4.39 1.66
CA ILE A 198 -7.18 -3.35 2.73
C ILE A 198 -5.78 -3.12 3.30
N VAL A 199 -5.07 -4.19 3.63
CA VAL A 199 -3.73 -4.10 4.24
C VAL A 199 -2.69 -3.62 3.24
N GLU A 200 -2.64 -4.20 2.04
CA GLU A 200 -1.62 -3.89 1.04
C GLU A 200 -1.75 -2.46 0.51
N GLU A 201 -2.98 -1.99 0.25
CA GLU A 201 -3.23 -0.62 -0.25
C GLU A 201 -2.97 0.44 0.82
N SER A 202 -3.37 0.19 2.07
CA SER A 202 -3.05 1.07 3.20
C SER A 202 -1.54 1.16 3.45
N LEU A 203 -0.81 0.04 3.34
CA LEU A 203 0.65 0.02 3.46
C LEU A 203 1.33 0.75 2.30
N ALA A 204 0.88 0.56 1.06
CA ALA A 204 1.43 1.25 -0.11
C ALA A 204 1.24 2.78 0.01
N ASN A 205 0.06 3.22 0.46
CA ASN A 205 -0.20 4.62 0.77
C ASN A 205 0.63 5.14 1.94
N TRP A 206 0.86 4.33 2.99
CA TRP A 206 1.74 4.73 4.08
C TRP A 206 3.17 4.95 3.59
N VAL A 207 3.72 4.01 2.81
CA VAL A 207 5.06 4.13 2.20
C VAL A 207 5.18 5.42 1.37
N ALA A 208 4.16 5.71 0.54
CA ALA A 208 4.11 6.92 -0.26
C ALA A 208 3.98 8.20 0.59
N PHE A 209 3.07 8.22 1.56
CA PHE A 209 2.78 9.38 2.40
C PHE A 209 4.00 9.85 3.19
N GLN A 210 4.82 8.93 3.69
CA GLN A 210 6.05 9.24 4.43
C GLN A 210 7.07 10.08 3.64
N ARG A 211 6.90 10.20 2.31
CA ARG A 211 7.77 11.01 1.45
C ARG A 211 7.44 12.50 1.47
N PHE A 212 6.25 12.87 1.94
CA PHE A 212 5.76 14.25 1.89
C PHE A 212 5.81 14.92 3.26
N LYS A 213 6.01 16.24 3.28
CA LYS A 213 6.07 17.06 4.50
C LYS A 213 5.29 18.35 4.35
N GLY A 214 4.88 18.94 5.48
CA GLY A 214 4.24 20.26 5.52
C GLY A 214 2.97 20.35 4.66
N ARG A 215 2.89 21.38 3.81
CA ARG A 215 1.72 21.61 2.95
C ARG A 215 1.49 20.49 1.93
N GLU A 216 2.56 19.87 1.44
CA GLU A 216 2.45 18.78 0.46
C GLU A 216 1.82 17.54 1.10
N ALA A 217 2.18 17.22 2.34
CA ALA A 217 1.57 16.13 3.07
C ALA A 217 0.04 16.33 3.15
N ARG A 218 -0.44 17.52 3.52
CA ARG A 218 -1.89 17.81 3.58
C ARG A 218 -2.60 17.63 2.24
N TRP A 219 -1.98 18.03 1.14
CA TRP A 219 -2.53 17.78 -0.20
C TRP A 219 -2.58 16.30 -0.53
N VAL A 220 -1.55 15.53 -0.16
CA VAL A 220 -1.54 14.07 -0.34
C VAL A 220 -2.60 13.39 0.53
N GLN A 221 -2.83 13.85 1.76
CA GLN A 221 -3.94 13.36 2.60
C GLN A 221 -5.29 13.59 1.92
N LYS A 222 -5.49 14.78 1.33
CA LYS A 222 -6.70 15.08 0.55
C LYS A 222 -6.87 14.11 -0.62
N LEU A 223 -5.79 13.82 -1.37
CA LEU A 223 -5.84 12.85 -2.45
C LEU A 223 -6.21 11.44 -1.94
N ILE A 224 -5.59 10.98 -0.84
CA ILE A 224 -5.89 9.65 -0.27
C ILE A 224 -7.35 9.55 0.18
N ALA A 225 -7.93 10.64 0.72
CA ALA A 225 -9.34 10.67 1.12
C ALA A 225 -10.34 10.51 -0.03
N GLU A 226 -9.92 10.76 -1.28
CA GLU A 226 -10.73 10.53 -2.49
C GLU A 226 -10.66 9.08 -3.00
N GLN A 227 -9.75 8.27 -2.46
CA GLN A 227 -9.61 6.85 -2.80
C GLN A 227 -10.63 5.98 -2.04
N PRO A 228 -10.88 4.74 -2.48
CA PRO A 228 -11.69 3.76 -1.74
C PRO A 228 -11.21 3.50 -0.31
N ALA A 229 -12.06 2.91 0.53
CA ALA A 229 -11.77 2.78 1.96
C ALA A 229 -10.52 1.94 2.26
N GLU A 230 -10.18 0.98 1.39
CA GLU A 230 -8.98 0.13 1.48
C GLU A 230 -7.67 0.93 1.50
N TYR A 231 -7.69 2.15 0.96
CA TYR A 231 -6.55 3.06 0.85
C TYR A 231 -6.38 3.98 2.06
N GLN A 232 -7.41 4.09 2.92
CA GLN A 232 -7.50 5.16 3.92
C GLN A 232 -6.90 4.78 5.29
N GLY A 233 -6.59 3.50 5.52
CA GLY A 233 -5.98 3.01 6.76
C GLY A 233 -4.51 3.41 6.98
N TYR A 234 -3.87 4.06 6.00
CA TYR A 234 -2.44 4.37 6.02
C TYR A 234 -1.94 5.13 7.26
N ALA A 235 -2.79 5.93 7.90
CA ALA A 235 -2.44 6.71 9.09
C ALA A 235 -2.56 5.91 10.40
N HIS A 236 -3.27 4.77 10.37
CA HIS A 236 -3.73 4.05 11.56
C HIS A 236 -3.10 2.65 11.71
N LEU A 237 -2.08 2.33 10.92
CA LEU A 237 -1.45 1.00 10.91
C LEU A 237 -0.94 0.59 12.30
N GLY A 238 -0.28 1.51 13.00
CA GLY A 238 0.23 1.27 14.35
C GLY A 238 -0.88 1.12 15.39
N GLU A 239 -1.92 1.93 15.30
CA GLU A 239 -3.06 1.94 16.23
C GLU A 239 -3.88 0.66 16.09
N ALA A 240 -4.16 0.25 14.85
CA ALA A 240 -4.86 -1.00 14.56
C ALA A 240 -4.13 -2.23 15.11
N LEU A 241 -2.78 -2.20 15.12
CA LEU A 241 -1.98 -3.25 15.75
C LEU A 241 -2.13 -3.23 17.27
N ILE A 242 -2.05 -2.05 17.90
CA ILE A 242 -2.17 -1.90 19.36
C ILE A 242 -3.56 -2.33 19.85
N ALA A 243 -4.61 -2.01 19.09
CA ALA A 243 -5.98 -2.39 19.39
C ALA A 243 -6.27 -3.89 19.15
N HIS A 244 -5.33 -4.64 18.57
CA HIS A 244 -5.57 -6.02 18.18
C HIS A 244 -5.68 -6.96 19.40
N PRO A 245 -6.77 -7.73 19.57
CA PRO A 245 -6.97 -8.59 20.75
C PRO A 245 -5.88 -9.67 20.90
N GLN A 246 -5.33 -10.13 19.78
CA GLN A 246 -4.26 -11.13 19.77
C GLN A 246 -2.85 -10.52 19.80
N LEU A 247 -2.70 -9.20 20.07
CA LEU A 247 -1.40 -8.52 20.09
C LEU A 247 -0.38 -9.28 20.95
N GLU A 248 -0.82 -9.80 22.09
CA GLU A 248 0.03 -10.61 22.96
C GLU A 248 0.50 -11.92 22.29
N ARG A 249 -0.38 -12.60 21.54
CA ARG A 249 -0.04 -13.83 20.78
C ARG A 249 0.96 -13.54 19.65
N ILE A 250 0.74 -12.45 18.91
CA ILE A 250 1.61 -12.01 17.80
C ILE A 250 2.98 -11.59 18.34
N PHE A 251 2.99 -10.86 19.46
CA PHE A 251 4.22 -10.47 20.13
C PHE A 251 4.99 -11.70 20.63
N ARG A 252 4.30 -12.73 21.16
CA ARG A 252 4.92 -14.01 21.54
C ARG A 252 5.59 -14.71 20.37
N GLU A 253 4.94 -14.80 19.22
CA GLU A 253 5.50 -15.47 18.04
C GLU A 253 6.70 -14.71 17.47
N PHE A 254 6.62 -13.39 17.47
CA PHE A 254 7.72 -12.51 17.09
C PHE A 254 8.92 -12.64 18.04
N LEU A 255 8.69 -12.66 19.35
CA LEU A 255 9.75 -12.91 20.35
C LEU A 255 10.40 -14.29 20.16
N ARG A 256 9.61 -15.32 19.82
CA ARG A 256 10.16 -16.65 19.48
C ARG A 256 11.04 -16.61 18.22
N HIS A 257 10.72 -15.78 17.24
CA HIS A 257 11.60 -15.57 16.08
C HIS A 257 12.85 -14.75 16.43
N LEU A 258 12.73 -13.71 17.26
CA LEU A 258 13.85 -12.88 17.72
C LEU A 258 14.85 -13.62 18.61
N ARG A 259 14.44 -14.72 19.27
CA ARG A 259 15.31 -15.64 20.03
C ARG A 259 16.53 -16.12 19.22
N HIS A 260 16.42 -16.13 17.90
CA HIS A 260 17.47 -16.58 16.98
C HIS A 260 18.34 -15.45 16.43
N ILE A 261 17.97 -14.19 16.68
CA ILE A 261 18.60 -13.01 16.06
C ILE A 261 19.59 -12.32 17.02
N TRP A 262 19.40 -12.41 18.35
CA TRP A 262 20.35 -11.83 19.33
C TRP A 262 20.34 -12.58 20.69
N PRO A 263 21.50 -12.85 21.34
CA PRO A 263 21.57 -13.59 22.60
C PRO A 263 20.77 -12.97 23.75
N PHE A 264 20.72 -11.63 23.82
CA PHE A 264 19.93 -10.90 24.81
C PHE A 264 18.44 -11.28 24.78
N TRP A 265 17.87 -11.44 23.58
CA TRP A 265 16.46 -11.81 23.43
C TRP A 265 16.20 -13.28 23.79
N ARG A 266 17.20 -14.16 23.67
CA ARG A 266 17.07 -15.57 24.09
C ARG A 266 16.91 -15.68 25.60
N GLU A 267 17.81 -15.07 26.36
CA GLU A 267 17.77 -15.09 27.83
C GLU A 267 16.49 -14.42 28.36
N TRP A 268 16.06 -13.33 27.71
CA TRP A 268 14.84 -12.65 28.09
C TRP A 268 13.57 -13.46 27.82
N VAL A 269 13.47 -14.12 26.64
CA VAL A 269 12.34 -14.99 26.30
C VAL A 269 12.29 -16.22 27.20
N GLU A 270 13.44 -16.83 27.50
CA GLU A 270 13.52 -17.97 28.42
C GLU A 270 13.07 -17.59 29.84
N TRP A 271 13.47 -16.40 30.32
CA TRP A 271 13.01 -15.85 31.60
C TRP A 271 11.51 -15.53 31.59
N TRP A 272 11.00 -14.96 30.50
CA TRP A 272 9.60 -14.61 30.32
C TRP A 272 8.69 -15.85 30.32
N GLU A 273 9.07 -16.90 29.57
CA GLU A 273 8.38 -18.20 29.56
C GLU A 273 8.44 -18.91 30.91
N TRP A 274 9.53 -18.74 31.66
CA TRP A 274 9.67 -19.24 33.03
C TRP A 274 8.73 -18.50 34.00
N ALA A 275 8.62 -17.17 33.89
CA ALA A 275 7.77 -16.35 34.74
C ALA A 275 6.28 -16.64 34.50
N GLN A 276 5.87 -16.77 33.24
CA GLN A 276 4.50 -17.11 32.85
C GLN A 276 4.09 -18.50 33.36
N ARG A 277 4.97 -19.50 33.28
CA ARG A 277 4.74 -20.85 33.83
C ARG A 277 4.52 -20.87 35.33
N ARG A 278 4.91 -19.81 36.04
CA ARG A 278 4.76 -19.69 37.50
C ARG A 278 3.69 -18.69 37.92
N GLY A 279 2.89 -18.19 36.96
CA GLY A 279 1.84 -17.20 37.24
C GLY A 279 2.39 -15.91 37.84
N LEU A 280 3.68 -15.61 37.61
CA LEU A 280 4.30 -14.39 38.11
C LEU A 280 3.82 -13.20 37.26
N PRO A 281 3.63 -12.01 37.87
CA PRO A 281 3.34 -10.81 37.12
C PRO A 281 4.49 -10.58 36.15
N ILE A 282 4.16 -10.69 34.86
CA ILE A 282 5.09 -10.47 33.78
C ILE A 282 5.39 -8.97 33.79
N PRO A 283 6.64 -8.53 34.03
CA PRO A 283 6.97 -7.14 33.78
C PRO A 283 6.73 -6.90 32.30
N ILE A 284 5.90 -5.91 32.00
CA ILE A 284 5.94 -5.24 30.69
C ILE A 284 7.43 -4.95 30.47
N LEU A 285 7.99 -5.50 29.39
CA LEU A 285 9.42 -5.64 29.07
C LEU A 285 10.45 -4.78 29.85
N PRO A 286 11.69 -5.26 30.10
CA PRO A 286 12.86 -4.40 30.34
C PRO A 286 13.33 -3.77 29.03
N ILE A 287 12.36 -3.30 28.27
CA ILE A 287 12.52 -2.20 27.36
C ILE A 287 12.46 -0.97 28.28
N PRO A 288 13.27 0.07 28.09
CA PRO A 288 13.13 1.30 28.86
C PRO A 288 11.75 1.91 28.56
N LEU A 289 10.77 1.55 29.39
CA LEU A 289 9.37 2.01 29.40
C LEU A 289 9.25 3.52 29.69
N GLY A 290 10.37 4.23 29.79
CA GLY A 290 10.44 5.69 29.87
C GLY A 290 11.40 6.35 28.88
N ALA A 291 12.04 5.63 27.94
CA ALA A 291 13.04 6.26 27.04
C ALA A 291 13.17 5.72 25.61
N ALA A 292 12.45 4.69 25.14
CA ALA A 292 12.64 4.20 23.76
C ALA A 292 11.40 3.64 23.04
N TRP A 293 10.20 3.89 23.56
CA TRP A 293 8.94 3.65 22.83
C TRP A 293 8.06 4.85 23.04
N ASP A 294 8.41 5.92 22.35
CA ASP A 294 7.45 6.97 22.03
C ASP A 294 6.44 6.37 21.03
N LEU A 295 5.53 5.53 21.55
CA LEU A 295 4.41 4.96 20.80
C LEU A 295 3.41 6.04 20.36
N SER A 296 3.59 7.29 20.78
CA SER A 296 2.88 8.46 20.23
C SER A 296 3.35 8.86 18.84
N GLU A 297 4.46 8.29 18.32
CA GLU A 297 4.81 8.43 16.91
C GLU A 297 4.52 7.13 16.17
N GLY A 298 3.38 7.06 15.47
CA GLY A 298 2.94 5.92 14.65
C GLY A 298 3.96 5.42 13.60
N ASN A 299 5.15 6.00 13.50
CA ASN A 299 6.23 5.59 12.60
C ASN A 299 6.88 4.25 12.99
N VAL A 300 7.10 3.96 14.28
CA VAL A 300 7.78 2.70 14.70
C VAL A 300 6.86 1.49 14.52
N SER A 301 5.63 1.57 15.02
CA SER A 301 4.64 0.50 14.90
C SER A 301 4.26 0.24 13.44
N SER A 302 4.06 1.28 12.63
CA SER A 302 3.77 1.10 11.19
C SER A 302 4.93 0.46 10.42
N ARG A 303 6.19 0.80 10.76
CA ARG A 303 7.37 0.10 10.21
C ARG A 303 7.41 -1.36 10.59
N TRP A 304 6.96 -1.71 11.79
CA TRP A 304 6.84 -3.11 12.19
C TRP A 304 5.77 -3.82 11.35
N VAL A 305 4.58 -3.23 11.19
CA VAL A 305 3.51 -3.82 10.36
C VAL A 305 4.01 -4.06 8.94
N TYR A 306 4.68 -3.08 8.36
CA TYR A 306 5.30 -3.21 7.04
C TYR A 306 6.24 -4.43 6.96
N ARG A 307 7.15 -4.59 7.94
CA ARG A 307 8.07 -5.74 7.98
C ARG A 307 7.32 -7.07 8.15
N ALA A 308 6.37 -7.12 9.10
CA ALA A 308 5.55 -8.29 9.35
C ALA A 308 4.79 -8.72 8.10
N TRP A 309 4.22 -7.77 7.35
CA TRP A 309 3.54 -8.02 6.09
C TRP A 309 4.48 -8.62 5.04
N THR A 310 5.65 -8.01 4.82
CA THR A 310 6.62 -8.51 3.84
C THR A 310 7.15 -9.90 4.16
N GLU A 311 7.28 -10.23 5.45
CA GLU A 311 7.74 -11.53 5.90
C GLU A 311 6.63 -12.58 5.82
N ALA A 312 5.39 -12.21 6.15
CA ALA A 312 4.22 -13.07 5.96
C ALA A 312 4.05 -13.46 4.48
N LYS A 313 4.23 -12.51 3.55
CA LYS A 313 4.18 -12.82 2.11
C LYS A 313 5.26 -13.82 1.69
N ARG A 314 6.45 -13.84 2.32
CA ARG A 314 7.52 -14.79 2.02
C ARG A 314 7.25 -16.20 2.54
N ASN A 315 6.75 -16.27 3.78
CA ASN A 315 6.70 -17.52 4.54
C ASN A 315 5.31 -18.17 4.55
N GLY A 316 4.32 -17.51 3.97
CA GLY A 316 2.91 -17.90 4.02
C GLY A 316 2.13 -16.94 4.92
N VAL A 317 1.06 -16.38 4.37
CA VAL A 317 0.25 -15.36 5.06
C VAL A 317 -0.76 -16.06 5.95
N ASP A 318 -0.73 -15.75 7.25
CA ASP A 318 -1.81 -16.13 8.18
C ASP A 318 -3.06 -15.26 7.93
N GLY A 319 -3.99 -15.79 7.14
CA GLY A 319 -5.22 -15.07 6.78
C GLY A 319 -6.12 -14.73 7.98
N GLU A 320 -6.04 -15.44 9.11
CA GLU A 320 -6.86 -15.14 10.29
C GLU A 320 -6.41 -13.85 10.95
N PHE A 321 -5.10 -13.76 11.26
CA PHE A 321 -4.52 -12.56 11.85
C PHE A 321 -4.76 -11.33 10.96
N TRP A 322 -4.42 -11.42 9.67
CA TRP A 322 -4.51 -10.26 8.78
C TRP A 322 -5.95 -9.83 8.49
N ARG A 323 -6.93 -10.73 8.56
CA ARG A 323 -8.35 -10.39 8.50
C ARG A 323 -8.81 -9.60 9.72
N SER A 324 -8.42 -10.03 10.92
CA SER A 324 -8.70 -9.30 12.15
C SER A 324 -7.96 -7.95 12.21
N TYR A 325 -6.72 -7.89 11.70
CA TYR A 325 -5.98 -6.64 11.58
C TYR A 325 -6.64 -5.68 10.58
N ALA A 326 -7.06 -6.14 9.39
CA ALA A 326 -7.78 -5.33 8.42
C ALA A 326 -9.09 -4.75 9.01
N HIS A 327 -9.79 -5.53 9.82
CA HIS A 327 -10.97 -5.08 10.56
C HIS A 327 -10.65 -3.90 11.49
N HIS A 328 -9.64 -4.04 12.36
CA HIS A 328 -9.24 -2.96 13.26
C HIS A 328 -8.72 -1.74 12.51
N LEU A 329 -8.05 -1.95 11.38
CA LEU A 329 -7.59 -0.87 10.52
C LEU A 329 -8.74 -0.02 9.98
N LEU A 330 -9.83 -0.65 9.55
CA LEU A 330 -11.03 0.07 9.13
C LEU A 330 -11.74 0.75 10.31
N LEU A 331 -11.80 0.11 11.48
CA LEU A 331 -12.36 0.74 12.68
C LEU A 331 -11.62 2.03 13.04
N GLU A 332 -10.29 2.00 13.12
CA GLU A 332 -9.49 3.19 13.47
C GLU A 332 -9.57 4.28 12.40
N ALA A 333 -9.62 3.90 11.12
CA ALA A 333 -9.67 4.86 10.02
C ALA A 333 -11.03 5.55 9.84
N PHE A 334 -12.11 4.99 10.39
CA PHE A 334 -13.49 5.45 10.17
C PHE A 334 -14.33 5.63 11.44
N ALA A 335 -13.73 5.45 12.62
CA ALA A 335 -14.31 5.83 13.92
C ALA A 335 -14.38 7.35 14.07
#